data_AF-A0A1B6MLB3-F1
#
_entry.id   AF-A0A1B6MLB3-F1
#
_cell.length_a   1.000
_cell.length_b   1.000
_cell.length_c   1.000
_cell.angle_alpha   90.00
_cell.angle_beta   90.00
_cell.angle_gamma   90.00
#
_symmetry.space_group_name_H-M   'P 1'
#
loop_
_entity.id
_entity.type
_entity.pdbx_description
1 polymer ?
#
loop_
_entity_poly.entity_id
_entity_poly.type
_entity_poly.pdbx_seq_one_letter_code
_entity_poly.pdbx_strand_id
1 'polypeptide(L)'
;DFSWSPTDNILAYWVAENKDVPARVVLIEIPSRNEIRANNLFNVASCTMHWQKSGDYLCVKVDRFSKVKKEKGDQPKYSGMYYNFEIFHMREKNIPKDSEEVKEQIHAFAWEPVGNKFAIIHGESPNICVSFYGVKTGQTPTMLKRLEKRVCNNLFNVASCTMHWQKSGDYLCVKVDRFSKVKKEKGDQPKYSGMYYNFEIFHMREKNIPKDSEEVKEQIHAFAWEPVGNKFAIIHGESPNICVSFYGVKTGQTPTMLKRLEKRVCNNLFWSPMGQFIVLADLRANGILEFVDTNDFTVMNTTDHFQVTDVEWDPTGRYVVTAVSYWKVKVDTGYWMWSFQGKIIKRNNIDGFCNFLWRPRPPTLLSTEQQKEIKKNLKKYSPQFESKDRMRMTKASKELMEKRSKLMKDFEEIRNRQLELWISQKPRRLELRHNVDTDELDSDTKNVEEEVVEFFVKEEVTLVE
;
A
#
# COMPACT_ATOMS: atom_id res chain seq x y z
N ASP A 1 16.40 -0.39 -14.36
CA ASP A 1 15.08 -0.30 -13.72
C ASP A 1 14.01 -0.70 -14.74
N PHE A 2 12.88 -1.24 -14.31
CA PHE A 2 11.77 -1.63 -15.20
C PHE A 2 10.40 -1.36 -14.57
N SER A 3 9.39 -1.12 -15.39
CA SER A 3 8.02 -0.91 -14.96
C SER A 3 7.02 -1.38 -16.03
N TRP A 4 5.91 -1.95 -15.59
CA TRP A 4 4.84 -2.40 -16.48
C TRP A 4 3.89 -1.26 -16.82
N SER A 5 3.40 -1.25 -18.07
CA SER A 5 2.22 -0.45 -18.42
C SER A 5 1.06 -0.82 -17.50
N PRO A 6 0.34 0.15 -16.92
CA PRO A 6 -0.80 -0.14 -16.06
C PRO A 6 -1.97 -0.81 -16.77
N THR A 7 -2.05 -0.72 -18.10
CA THR A 7 -3.21 -1.17 -18.89
C THR A 7 -2.87 -2.16 -20.00
N ASP A 8 -1.61 -2.21 -20.44
CA ASP A 8 -1.17 -3.06 -21.55
C ASP A 8 -0.08 -4.05 -21.10
N ASN A 9 0.12 -5.12 -21.88
CA ASN A 9 1.23 -6.05 -21.66
C ASN A 9 2.54 -5.50 -22.23
N ILE A 10 2.89 -4.26 -21.87
CA ILE A 10 4.10 -3.58 -22.28
C ILE A 10 4.98 -3.39 -21.06
N LEU A 11 6.26 -3.74 -21.19
CA LEU A 11 7.28 -3.51 -20.18
C LEU A 11 8.17 -2.36 -20.66
N ALA A 12 8.30 -1.31 -19.85
CA ALA A 12 9.33 -0.29 -20.02
C ALA A 12 10.53 -0.66 -19.18
N TYR A 13 11.72 -0.53 -19.74
CA TYR A 13 12.96 -0.60 -18.97
C TYR A 13 14.00 0.36 -19.54
N TRP A 14 14.93 0.76 -18.70
CA TRP A 14 16.08 1.53 -19.15
C TRP A 14 17.38 0.84 -18.75
N VAL A 15 18.38 1.01 -19.62
CA VAL A 15 19.73 0.48 -19.46
C VAL A 15 20.68 1.67 -19.43
N ALA A 16 21.56 1.71 -18.44
CA ALA A 16 22.59 2.73 -18.33
C ALA A 16 23.66 2.55 -19.42
N GLU A 17 24.35 3.65 -19.72
CA GLU A 17 25.45 3.65 -20.68
C GLU A 17 26.55 2.67 -20.25
N ASN A 18 27.05 1.88 -21.20
CA ASN A 18 28.10 0.91 -20.96
C ASN A 18 29.06 0.87 -22.15
N LYS A 19 30.29 1.35 -21.94
CA LYS A 19 31.32 1.49 -22.98
C LYS A 19 30.78 2.27 -24.19
N ASP A 20 30.68 1.63 -25.34
CA ASP A 20 30.24 2.24 -26.60
C ASP A 20 28.71 2.14 -26.82
N VAL A 21 27.99 1.53 -25.88
CA VAL A 21 26.52 1.41 -25.94
C VAL A 21 25.89 2.57 -25.16
N PRO A 22 25.15 3.48 -25.82
CA PRO A 22 24.51 4.59 -25.14
C PRO A 22 23.44 4.09 -24.17
N ALA A 23 23.11 4.92 -23.18
CA ALA A 23 21.94 4.67 -22.36
C ALA A 23 20.70 4.59 -23.26
N ARG A 24 19.76 3.71 -22.97
CA ARG A 24 18.53 3.60 -23.77
C ARG A 24 17.33 3.24 -22.93
N VAL A 25 16.19 3.80 -23.29
CA VAL A 25 14.87 3.37 -22.81
C VAL A 25 14.24 2.50 -23.88
N VAL A 26 13.70 1.37 -23.48
CA VAL A 26 13.08 0.39 -24.37
C VAL A 26 11.68 0.06 -23.86
N LEU A 27 10.73 0.02 -24.78
CA LEU A 27 9.40 -0.53 -24.61
C LEU A 27 9.36 -1.88 -25.34
N ILE A 28 9.04 -2.93 -24.60
CA ILE A 28 8.93 -4.29 -25.13
C ILE A 28 7.52 -4.82 -24.88
N GLU A 29 6.93 -5.43 -25.91
CA GLU A 29 5.64 -6.10 -25.79
C GLU A 29 5.84 -7.53 -25.27
N ILE A 30 4.97 -7.97 -24.36
CA ILE A 30 4.98 -9.32 -23.78
C ILE A 30 3.65 -10.01 -24.12
N PRO A 31 3.66 -11.29 -24.55
CA PRO A 31 4.78 -12.24 -24.52
C PRO A 31 5.66 -12.25 -25.78
N SER A 32 5.36 -11.46 -26.81
CA SER A 32 6.08 -11.49 -28.10
C SER A 32 7.58 -11.17 -27.97
N ARG A 33 7.96 -10.39 -26.95
CA ARG A 33 9.31 -9.84 -26.73
C ARG A 33 9.78 -8.93 -27.86
N ASN A 34 8.84 -8.38 -28.62
CA ASN A 34 9.15 -7.42 -29.67
C ASN A 34 9.45 -6.05 -29.05
N GLU A 35 10.61 -5.47 -29.37
CA GLU A 35 10.92 -4.08 -29.03
C GLU A 35 10.05 -3.16 -29.89
N ILE A 36 8.99 -2.60 -29.31
CA ILE A 36 8.04 -1.71 -30.01
C ILE A 36 8.57 -0.28 -30.09
N ARG A 37 9.46 0.12 -29.18
CA ARG A 37 10.14 1.41 -29.20
C ARG A 37 11.47 1.35 -28.46
N ALA A 38 12.51 1.94 -29.03
CA ALA A 38 13.75 2.22 -28.34
C ALA A 38 14.12 3.70 -28.53
N ASN A 39 14.66 4.32 -27.48
CA ASN A 39 15.13 5.69 -27.48
C ASN A 39 16.50 5.77 -26.81
N ASN A 40 17.51 6.16 -27.59
CA ASN A 40 18.87 6.38 -27.07
C ASN A 40 18.94 7.72 -26.34
N LEU A 41 19.68 7.72 -25.24
CA LEU A 41 19.91 8.83 -24.34
C LEU A 41 21.41 9.01 -24.14
N PHE A 42 21.82 10.26 -23.89
CA PHE A 42 23.23 10.65 -23.79
C PHE A 42 23.42 11.57 -22.59
N ASN A 43 24.60 11.53 -21.97
CA ASN A 43 24.92 12.32 -20.78
C ASN A 43 23.93 12.09 -19.63
N VAL A 44 23.59 10.83 -19.37
CA VAL A 44 22.55 10.42 -18.40
C VAL A 44 23.19 10.04 -17.06
N ALA A 45 22.78 10.70 -15.98
CA ALA A 45 23.09 10.28 -14.62
C ALA A 45 22.13 9.19 -14.14
N SER A 46 20.83 9.35 -14.40
CA SER A 46 19.79 8.39 -14.04
C SER A 46 18.52 8.60 -14.88
N CYS A 47 17.65 7.59 -14.90
CA CYS A 47 16.30 7.71 -15.44
C CYS A 47 15.27 7.19 -14.44
N THR A 48 14.15 7.89 -14.35
CA THR A 48 12.97 7.46 -13.58
C THR A 48 11.77 7.42 -14.52
N MET A 49 11.03 6.31 -14.49
CA MET A 49 9.88 6.09 -15.36
C MET A 49 8.58 6.33 -14.58
N HIS A 50 7.69 7.14 -15.14
CA HIS A 50 6.39 7.47 -14.58
C HIS A 50 5.31 7.13 -15.59
N TRP A 51 4.58 6.04 -15.35
CA TRP A 51 3.40 5.68 -16.14
C TRP A 51 2.19 6.49 -15.70
N GLN A 52 1.41 6.98 -16.66
CA GLN A 52 0.07 7.45 -16.38
C GLN A 52 -0.83 6.26 -16.02
N LYS A 53 -1.77 6.44 -15.09
CA LYS A 53 -2.65 5.36 -14.61
C LYS A 53 -3.57 4.78 -15.70
N SER A 54 -4.01 5.57 -16.68
CA SER A 54 -4.73 5.06 -17.88
C SER A 54 -3.81 4.39 -18.91
N GLY A 55 -2.48 4.52 -18.75
CA GLY A 55 -1.47 3.96 -19.64
C GLY A 55 -1.33 4.67 -20.99
N ASP A 56 -1.96 5.83 -21.17
CA ASP A 56 -1.90 6.56 -22.44
C ASP A 56 -0.56 7.27 -22.65
N TYR A 57 0.10 7.65 -21.54
CA TYR A 57 1.41 8.27 -21.55
C TYR A 57 2.41 7.57 -20.62
N LEU A 58 3.66 7.55 -21.05
CA LEU A 58 4.82 7.26 -20.20
C LEU A 58 5.73 8.48 -20.20
N CYS A 59 6.06 9.01 -19.03
CA CYS A 59 7.13 10.00 -18.90
C CYS A 59 8.39 9.33 -18.40
N VAL A 60 9.50 9.56 -19.08
CA VAL A 60 10.83 9.26 -18.56
C VAL A 60 11.48 10.57 -18.15
N LYS A 61 11.66 10.75 -16.84
CA LYS A 61 12.52 11.80 -16.30
C LYS A 61 13.96 11.36 -16.49
N VAL A 62 14.70 12.10 -17.30
CA VAL A 62 16.12 11.87 -17.58
C VAL A 62 16.92 12.95 -16.87
N ASP A 63 17.71 12.54 -15.89
CA ASP A 63 18.62 13.43 -15.16
C ASP A 63 19.91 13.51 -15.97
N ARG A 64 20.16 14.66 -16.61
CA ARG A 64 21.30 14.87 -17.49
C ARG A 64 22.36 15.73 -16.83
N PHE A 65 23.61 15.55 -17.26
CA PHE A 65 24.75 16.34 -16.80
C PHE A 65 25.48 17.00 -17.96
N SER A 66 26.17 18.11 -17.66
CA SER A 66 27.03 18.79 -18.64
C SER A 66 28.49 18.32 -18.56
N LYS A 67 28.97 18.00 -17.35
CA LYS A 67 30.34 17.51 -17.12
C LYS A 67 30.36 16.43 -16.05
N VAL A 68 31.14 15.38 -16.29
CA VAL A 68 31.42 14.32 -15.31
C VAL A 68 32.85 14.46 -14.79
N LYS A 69 33.02 14.46 -13.46
CA LYS A 69 34.33 14.33 -12.82
C LYS A 69 34.44 12.93 -12.23
N LYS A 70 35.39 12.14 -12.75
CA LYS A 70 35.75 10.83 -12.21
C LYS A 70 36.94 11.01 -11.27
N GLU A 71 36.71 10.92 -9.96
CA GLU A 71 37.79 10.79 -8.97
C GLU A 71 38.09 9.30 -8.76
N LYS A 72 39.35 8.93 -8.56
CA LYS A 72 39.75 7.52 -8.42
C LYS A 72 39.15 6.95 -7.13
N GLY A 73 38.16 6.07 -7.27
CA GLY A 73 37.59 5.27 -6.17
C GLY A 73 36.20 5.72 -5.70
N ASP A 74 35.75 6.93 -6.06
CA ASP A 74 34.44 7.46 -5.68
C ASP A 74 33.43 7.45 -6.82
N GLN A 75 32.14 7.51 -6.46
CA GLN A 75 31.06 7.63 -7.43
C GLN A 75 31.27 8.87 -8.32
N PRO A 76 30.95 8.79 -9.63
CA PRO A 76 31.12 9.91 -10.54
C PRO A 76 30.34 11.14 -10.06
N LYS A 77 31.04 12.28 -9.94
CA LYS A 77 30.43 13.55 -9.55
C LYS A 77 29.98 14.31 -10.78
N TYR A 78 28.68 14.57 -10.88
CA TYR A 78 28.07 15.28 -11.99
C TYR A 78 27.98 16.79 -11.71
N SER A 79 28.10 17.60 -12.76
CA SER A 79 27.94 19.06 -12.67
C SER A 79 27.20 19.62 -13.88
N GLY A 80 26.51 20.75 -13.66
CA GLY A 80 25.61 21.33 -14.66
C GLY A 80 24.44 20.38 -14.95
N MET A 81 23.74 19.95 -13.88
CA MET A 81 22.59 19.08 -13.98
C MET A 81 21.41 19.83 -14.61
N TYR A 82 20.71 19.17 -15.51
CA TYR A 82 19.44 19.61 -16.09
C TYR A 82 18.56 18.39 -16.34
N TYR A 83 17.26 18.60 -16.52
CA TYR A 83 16.28 17.51 -16.52
C TYR A 83 15.47 17.54 -17.79
N ASN A 84 15.34 16.39 -18.44
CA ASN A 84 14.47 16.23 -19.59
C ASN A 84 13.31 15.30 -19.24
N PHE A 85 12.11 15.72 -19.58
CA PHE A 85 10.93 14.87 -19.52
C PHE A 85 10.63 14.37 -20.94
N GLU A 86 10.93 13.11 -21.19
CA GLU A 86 10.64 12.44 -22.46
C GLU A 86 9.27 11.77 -22.34
N ILE A 87 8.27 12.27 -23.04
CA ILE A 87 6.87 11.84 -22.93
C ILE A 87 6.51 11.01 -24.15
N PHE A 88 6.26 9.72 -23.94
CA PHE A 88 5.87 8.76 -24.97
C PHE A 88 4.34 8.66 -25.05
N HIS A 89 3.81 8.78 -26.28
CA HIS A 89 2.38 8.66 -26.58
C HIS A 89 2.04 7.22 -26.94
N MET A 90 1.56 6.45 -25.96
CA MET A 90 1.44 4.99 -26.05
C MET A 90 0.32 4.52 -26.98
N ARG A 91 -0.67 5.39 -27.24
CA ARG A 91 -1.85 5.09 -28.07
C ARG A 91 -1.65 5.43 -29.55
N GLU A 92 -0.51 6.02 -29.90
CA GLU A 92 -0.25 6.49 -31.24
C GLU A 92 0.68 5.57 -32.02
N LYS A 93 0.51 5.57 -33.35
CA LYS A 93 1.35 4.77 -34.23
C LYS A 93 2.82 5.18 -34.09
N ASN A 94 3.70 4.20 -33.95
CA ASN A 94 5.15 4.36 -33.72
C ASN A 94 5.54 5.01 -32.39
N ILE A 95 4.58 5.27 -31.48
CA ILE A 95 4.82 5.84 -30.15
C ILE A 95 5.73 7.09 -30.25
N PRO A 96 5.20 8.19 -30.81
CA PRO A 96 5.94 9.44 -30.87
C PRO A 96 6.27 9.92 -29.46
N LYS A 97 7.27 10.78 -29.38
CA LYS A 97 7.73 11.33 -28.11
C LYS A 97 7.86 12.85 -28.19
N ASP A 98 7.50 13.51 -27.11
CA ASP A 98 7.81 14.92 -26.89
C ASP A 98 8.90 15.04 -25.82
N SER A 99 9.69 16.10 -25.88
CA SER A 99 10.72 16.39 -24.88
C SER A 99 10.51 17.80 -24.32
N GLU A 100 10.53 17.90 -22.99
CA GLU A 100 10.54 19.17 -22.27
C GLU A 100 11.80 19.26 -21.41
N GLU A 101 12.58 20.34 -21.57
CA GLU A 101 13.79 20.58 -20.77
C GLU A 101 13.49 21.54 -19.62
N VAL A 102 13.87 21.15 -18.41
CA VAL A 102 13.81 21.99 -17.21
C VAL A 102 15.20 22.09 -16.59
N LYS A 103 15.69 23.33 -16.44
CA LYS A 103 17.01 23.61 -15.89
C LYS A 103 17.04 23.67 -14.36
N GLU A 104 15.88 23.84 -13.74
CA GLU A 104 15.73 23.89 -12.29
C GLU A 104 15.69 22.48 -11.69
N GLN A 105 16.14 22.32 -10.44
CA GLN A 105 16.09 21.05 -9.74
C GLN A 105 14.66 20.53 -9.63
N ILE A 106 14.43 19.27 -10.01
CA ILE A 106 13.13 18.60 -9.90
C ILE A 106 13.04 17.84 -8.58
N HIS A 107 12.02 18.15 -7.78
CA HIS A 107 11.72 17.46 -6.52
C HIS A 107 10.69 16.36 -6.69
N ALA A 108 9.69 16.56 -7.56
CA ALA A 108 8.64 15.58 -7.80
C ALA A 108 8.01 15.75 -9.18
N PHE A 109 7.52 14.63 -9.72
CA PHE A 109 6.74 14.55 -10.95
C PHE A 109 5.49 13.70 -10.67
N ALA A 110 4.33 14.12 -11.17
CA ALA A 110 3.13 13.32 -11.07
C ALA A 110 2.16 13.56 -12.24
N TRP A 111 1.68 12.47 -12.84
CA TRP A 111 0.63 12.49 -13.86
C TRP A 111 -0.74 12.76 -13.25
N GLU A 112 -1.58 13.49 -13.98
CA GLU A 112 -3.03 13.37 -13.84
C GLU A 112 -3.40 11.90 -14.12
N PRO A 113 -4.00 11.17 -13.17
CA PRO A 113 -4.25 9.73 -13.32
C PRO A 113 -5.03 9.36 -14.58
N VAL A 114 -6.01 10.20 -14.94
CA VAL A 114 -6.85 10.06 -16.13
C VAL A 114 -6.95 11.44 -16.78
N GLY A 115 -6.23 11.65 -17.89
CA GLY A 115 -6.24 12.91 -18.62
C GLY A 115 -4.98 13.10 -19.45
N ASN A 116 -4.54 14.33 -19.66
CA ASN A 116 -3.36 14.66 -20.47
C ASN A 116 -2.46 15.70 -19.81
N LYS A 117 -2.59 15.88 -18.50
CA LYS A 117 -1.79 16.85 -17.75
C LYS A 117 -0.80 16.14 -16.83
N PHE A 118 0.28 16.82 -16.51
CA PHE A 118 1.16 16.45 -15.41
C PHE A 118 1.57 17.68 -14.63
N ALA A 119 1.97 17.47 -13.38
CA ALA A 119 2.51 18.49 -12.51
C ALA A 119 3.94 18.14 -12.11
N ILE A 120 4.78 19.16 -11.99
CA ILE A 120 6.13 19.05 -11.45
C ILE A 120 6.33 20.03 -10.31
N ILE A 121 7.08 19.60 -9.29
CA ILE A 121 7.64 20.47 -8.27
C ILE A 121 9.11 20.68 -8.61
N HIS A 122 9.50 21.94 -8.79
CA HIS A 122 10.85 22.29 -9.20
C HIS A 122 11.33 23.61 -8.59
N GLY A 123 12.63 23.88 -8.67
CA GLY A 123 13.27 25.07 -8.13
C GLY A 123 14.18 24.76 -6.95
N GLU A 124 14.85 25.78 -6.42
CA GLU A 124 15.73 25.65 -5.26
C GLU A 124 15.17 26.47 -4.10
N SER A 125 15.35 26.01 -2.86
CA SER A 125 14.92 26.75 -1.67
C SER A 125 15.56 28.15 -1.66
N PRO A 126 14.80 29.24 -1.46
CA PRO A 126 13.39 29.28 -1.02
C PRO A 126 12.35 29.33 -2.16
N ASN A 127 12.75 29.30 -3.43
CA ASN A 127 11.89 29.48 -4.61
C ASN A 127 11.42 28.13 -5.21
N ILE A 128 10.66 27.36 -4.45
CA ILE A 128 10.01 26.14 -4.97
C ILE A 128 8.72 26.53 -5.71
N CYS A 129 8.57 26.05 -6.94
CA CYS A 129 7.40 26.28 -7.80
C CYS A 129 6.67 24.97 -8.12
N VAL A 130 5.36 25.09 -8.36
CA VAL A 130 4.54 24.02 -8.93
C VAL A 130 4.10 24.44 -10.32
N SER A 131 4.44 23.64 -11.32
CA SER A 131 4.08 23.90 -12.72
C SER A 131 3.23 22.77 -13.27
N PHE A 132 2.17 23.17 -13.97
CA PHE A 132 1.24 22.27 -14.65
C PHE A 132 1.47 22.33 -16.15
N TYR A 133 1.59 21.17 -16.76
CA TYR A 133 1.79 21.02 -18.19
C TYR A 133 0.62 20.26 -18.80
N GLY A 134 0.27 20.62 -20.03
CA GLY A 134 -0.71 19.94 -20.86
C GLY A 134 -0.01 19.32 -22.05
N VAL A 135 -0.20 18.03 -22.23
CA VAL A 135 0.35 17.24 -23.33
C VAL A 135 -0.67 17.23 -24.47
N LYS A 136 -0.20 17.52 -25.69
CA LYS A 136 -0.95 17.35 -26.93
C LYS A 136 -0.05 16.63 -27.91
N THR A 137 -0.62 15.65 -28.59
CA THR A 137 0.04 14.90 -29.66
C THR A 137 0.82 15.81 -30.62
N GLY A 138 2.11 15.54 -30.78
CA GLY A 138 2.99 16.24 -31.75
C GLY A 138 3.32 17.69 -31.40
N GLN A 139 3.05 18.12 -30.16
CA GLN A 139 3.44 19.43 -29.65
C GLN A 139 4.24 19.25 -28.37
N THR A 140 5.31 20.03 -28.21
CA THR A 140 6.03 20.10 -26.93
C THR A 140 5.06 20.41 -25.79
N PRO A 141 5.19 19.77 -24.61
CA PRO A 141 4.28 19.95 -23.50
C PRO A 141 4.10 21.43 -23.17
N THR A 142 2.86 21.89 -23.20
CA THR A 142 2.58 23.32 -22.99
C THR A 142 2.39 23.59 -21.51
N MET A 143 3.15 24.53 -20.96
CA MET A 143 2.95 24.98 -19.59
C MET A 143 1.60 25.70 -19.48
N LEU A 144 0.65 25.09 -18.77
CA LEU A 144 -0.71 25.61 -18.59
C LEU A 144 -0.77 26.65 -17.48
N LYS A 145 -0.06 26.41 -16.39
CA LYS A 145 -0.06 27.26 -15.20
C LYS A 145 1.24 27.05 -14.45
N ARG A 146 1.97 28.13 -14.23
CA ARG A 146 3.07 28.17 -13.25
C ARG A 146 2.58 28.90 -12.03
N LEU A 147 2.57 28.23 -10.89
CA LEU A 147 2.28 28.87 -9.62
C LEU A 147 3.58 29.47 -9.09
N GLU A 148 3.87 30.67 -9.59
CA GLU A 148 4.90 31.51 -9.01
C GLU A 148 4.37 32.25 -7.78
N LYS A 149 5.31 32.70 -6.95
CA LYS A 149 5.27 33.47 -5.69
C LYS A 149 4.04 34.34 -5.35
N ARG A 150 3.20 34.76 -6.31
CA ARG A 150 2.10 35.71 -6.10
C ARG A 150 0.71 35.08 -5.88
N VAL A 151 0.49 33.82 -6.25
CA VAL A 151 -0.85 33.18 -6.14
C VAL A 151 -0.88 32.08 -5.05
N CYS A 152 0.29 31.60 -4.64
CA CYS A 152 0.47 30.89 -3.38
C CYS A 152 1.01 31.91 -2.38
N ASN A 153 0.12 32.55 -1.60
CA ASN A 153 0.50 33.52 -0.58
C ASN A 153 1.73 33.00 0.18
N ASN A 154 2.86 33.67 -0.06
CA ASN A 154 4.10 33.57 0.67
C ASN A 154 4.60 32.14 0.93
N LEU A 155 5.09 31.39 -0.07
CA LEU A 155 5.94 30.19 0.15
C LEU A 155 7.32 30.56 0.75
N PHE A 156 7.33 31.29 1.85
CA PHE A 156 8.53 31.45 2.68
C PHE A 156 8.61 30.26 3.63
N ASN A 157 9.83 29.85 3.96
CA ASN A 157 10.10 28.81 4.95
C ASN A 157 9.44 27.45 4.64
N VAL A 158 9.63 26.94 3.43
CA VAL A 158 9.16 25.60 3.05
C VAL A 158 10.22 24.57 3.39
N ALA A 159 9.86 23.57 4.19
CA ALA A 159 10.70 22.41 4.49
C ALA A 159 10.57 21.32 3.42
N SER A 160 9.34 21.03 2.97
CA SER A 160 9.08 20.01 1.96
C SER A 160 7.74 20.26 1.22
N CYS A 161 7.61 19.71 0.02
CA CYS A 161 6.35 19.69 -0.73
C CYS A 161 6.09 18.29 -1.28
N THR A 162 4.85 17.80 -1.15
CA THR A 162 4.43 16.49 -1.71
C THR A 162 3.12 16.62 -2.46
N MET A 163 2.94 15.81 -3.51
CA MET A 163 1.76 15.80 -4.38
C MET A 163 0.94 14.52 -4.18
N HIS A 164 -0.37 14.68 -4.03
CA HIS A 164 -1.33 13.59 -3.84
C HIS A 164 -2.48 13.76 -4.82
N TRP A 165 -2.51 12.94 -5.87
CA TRP A 165 -3.61 12.93 -6.84
C TRP A 165 -4.76 12.06 -6.36
N GLN A 166 -5.97 12.57 -6.52
CA GLN A 166 -7.17 11.75 -6.41
C GLN A 166 -7.24 10.79 -7.61
N LYS A 167 -7.72 9.56 -7.40
CA LYS A 167 -7.68 8.48 -8.39
C LYS A 167 -8.38 8.79 -9.73
N SER A 168 -9.43 9.62 -9.74
CA SER A 168 -10.11 10.08 -10.97
C SER A 168 -9.41 11.25 -11.66
N GLY A 169 -8.46 11.90 -10.98
CA GLY A 169 -7.75 13.09 -11.46
C GLY A 169 -8.52 14.40 -11.31
N ASP A 170 -9.66 14.42 -10.60
CA ASP A 170 -10.44 15.65 -10.45
C ASP A 170 -9.78 16.64 -9.49
N TYR A 171 -9.09 16.11 -8.48
CA TYR A 171 -8.36 16.89 -7.49
C TYR A 171 -6.87 16.51 -7.40
N LEU A 172 -6.02 17.52 -7.23
CA LEU A 172 -4.64 17.38 -6.80
C LEU A 172 -4.48 18.09 -5.45
N CYS A 173 -4.01 17.39 -4.42
CA CYS A 173 -3.56 18.04 -3.19
C CYS A 173 -2.03 18.20 -3.23
N VAL A 174 -1.55 19.42 -2.98
CA VAL A 174 -0.14 19.69 -2.68
C VAL A 174 -0.03 19.98 -1.19
N LYS A 175 0.61 19.07 -0.46
CA LYS A 175 0.95 19.29 0.95
C LYS A 175 2.27 20.07 0.99
N VAL A 176 2.24 21.23 1.61
CA VAL A 176 3.38 22.11 1.81
C VAL A 176 3.70 22.15 3.30
N ASP A 177 4.88 21.64 3.67
CA ASP A 177 5.38 21.66 5.04
C ASP A 177 6.14 22.97 5.24
N ARG A 178 5.68 23.82 6.17
CA ARG A 178 6.25 25.15 6.41
C ARG A 178 6.78 25.27 7.82
N PHE A 179 7.72 26.19 8.02
CA PHE A 179 8.33 26.47 9.30
C PHE A 179 8.34 27.95 9.62
N SER A 180 8.50 28.30 10.90
CA SER A 180 8.60 29.69 11.34
C SER A 180 10.04 30.12 11.54
N LYS A 181 10.89 29.25 12.09
CA LYS A 181 12.31 29.54 12.35
C LYS A 181 13.19 28.33 12.05
N VAL A 182 14.36 28.56 11.47
CA VAL A 182 15.44 27.57 11.36
C VAL A 182 16.31 27.67 12.61
N LYS A 183 16.45 26.58 13.36
CA LYS A 183 17.48 26.46 14.39
C LYS A 183 18.71 25.81 13.76
N LYS A 184 19.82 26.53 13.74
CA LYS A 184 21.14 25.97 13.40
C LYS A 184 21.73 25.39 14.68
N GLU A 185 21.70 24.06 14.83
CA GLU A 185 22.50 23.34 15.83
C GLU A 185 23.83 22.91 15.21
N LYS A 186 24.81 22.51 16.04
CA LYS A 186 26.14 22.04 15.59
C LYS A 186 26.07 20.63 14.96
N GLY A 187 25.27 20.47 13.91
CA GLY A 187 25.14 19.26 13.09
C GLY A 187 24.56 19.61 11.72
N ASP A 188 24.88 18.81 10.71
CA ASP A 188 24.66 19.10 9.28
C ASP A 188 23.19 19.24 8.82
N GLN A 189 22.20 19.09 9.70
CA GLN A 189 20.79 19.22 9.33
C GLN A 189 20.08 20.40 10.02
N PRO A 190 19.46 21.31 9.26
CA PRO A 190 18.67 22.40 9.83
C PRO A 190 17.44 21.84 10.55
N LYS A 191 17.30 22.13 11.85
CA LYS A 191 16.10 21.78 12.60
C LYS A 191 15.06 22.90 12.47
N TYR A 192 13.90 22.56 11.94
CA TYR A 192 12.81 23.52 11.76
C TYR A 192 11.96 23.63 13.04
N SER A 193 11.49 24.83 13.35
CA SER A 193 10.62 25.08 14.51
C SER A 193 9.42 25.95 14.14
N GLY A 194 8.30 25.74 14.84
CA GLY A 194 7.00 26.32 14.50
C GLY A 194 6.52 25.80 13.15
N MET A 195 6.49 24.47 13.01
CA MET A 195 6.00 23.82 11.79
C MET A 195 4.50 24.01 11.66
N TYR A 196 4.03 24.29 10.46
CA TYR A 196 2.62 24.29 10.08
C TYR A 196 2.50 23.75 8.66
N TYR A 197 1.33 23.23 8.32
CA TYR A 197 1.14 22.45 7.10
C TYR A 197 -0.02 23.01 6.31
N ASN A 198 0.21 23.29 5.03
CA ASN A 198 -0.83 23.79 4.15
C ASN A 198 -1.16 22.71 3.12
N PHE A 199 -2.43 22.37 3.01
CA PHE A 199 -2.97 21.53 1.96
C PHE A 199 -3.59 22.42 0.90
N GLU A 200 -2.90 22.56 -0.23
CA GLU A 200 -3.41 23.27 -1.41
C GLU A 200 -4.12 22.28 -2.33
N ILE A 201 -5.45 22.35 -2.40
CA ILE A 201 -6.30 21.45 -3.19
C ILE A 201 -6.68 22.16 -4.48
N PHE A 202 -6.23 21.61 -5.61
CA PHE A 202 -6.47 22.12 -6.95
C PHE A 202 -7.62 21.37 -7.62
N HIS A 203 -8.57 22.11 -8.17
CA HIS A 203 -9.70 21.58 -8.93
C HIS A 203 -9.33 21.51 -10.41
N MET A 204 -8.91 20.33 -10.85
CA MET A 204 -8.26 20.14 -12.15
C MET A 204 -9.24 20.15 -13.33
N ARG A 205 -10.53 19.90 -13.06
CA ARG A 205 -11.61 19.94 -14.04
C ARG A 205 -12.19 21.34 -14.26
N GLU A 206 -11.88 22.28 -13.37
CA GLU A 206 -12.45 23.63 -13.42
C GLU A 206 -11.58 24.61 -14.22
N LYS A 207 -12.23 25.61 -14.84
CA LYS A 207 -11.53 26.62 -15.63
C LYS A 207 -10.58 27.40 -14.73
N ASN A 208 -9.37 27.66 -15.24
CA ASN A 208 -8.27 28.33 -14.51
C ASN A 208 -7.69 27.56 -13.31
N ILE A 209 -8.14 26.31 -13.04
CA ILE A 209 -7.65 25.46 -11.94
C ILE A 209 -7.69 26.25 -10.61
N PRO A 210 -8.89 26.53 -10.07
CA PRO A 210 -9.01 27.19 -8.77
C PRO A 210 -8.41 26.29 -7.69
N LYS A 211 -8.04 26.93 -6.58
CA LYS A 211 -7.43 26.25 -5.46
C LYS A 211 -8.10 26.64 -4.16
N ASP A 212 -8.25 25.66 -3.29
CA ASP A 212 -8.60 25.87 -1.89
C ASP A 212 -7.40 25.54 -1.02
N SER A 213 -7.26 26.25 0.10
CA SER A 213 -6.18 26.04 1.04
C SER A 213 -6.74 25.72 2.41
N GLU A 214 -6.24 24.65 3.01
CA GLU A 214 -6.50 24.31 4.42
C GLU A 214 -5.18 24.34 5.19
N GLU A 215 -5.14 25.06 6.31
CA GLU A 215 -3.96 25.14 7.18
C GLU A 215 -4.15 24.29 8.44
N VAL A 216 -3.20 23.39 8.69
CA VAL A 216 -3.16 22.54 9.88
C VAL A 216 -1.88 22.82 10.65
N LYS A 217 -2.01 23.16 11.93
CA LYS A 217 -0.88 23.50 12.81
C LYS A 217 -0.25 22.28 13.48
N GLU A 218 -0.98 21.18 13.55
CA GLU A 218 -0.52 19.93 14.16
C GLU A 218 0.36 19.13 13.17
N GLN A 219 1.31 18.34 13.69
CA GLN A 219 2.17 17.49 12.86
C GLN A 219 1.34 16.52 12.01
N ILE A 220 1.59 16.46 10.70
CA ILE A 220 0.93 15.52 9.79
C ILE A 220 1.75 14.25 9.62
N HIS A 221 1.12 13.09 9.81
CA HIS A 221 1.72 11.77 9.60
C HIS A 221 1.34 11.15 8.26
N ALA A 222 0.09 11.33 7.82
CA ALA A 222 -0.40 10.74 6.57
C ALA A 222 -1.51 11.59 5.94
N PHE A 223 -1.66 11.47 4.63
CA PHE A 223 -2.74 12.04 3.83
C PHE A 223 -3.22 10.96 2.84
N ALA A 224 -4.53 10.80 2.68
CA ALA A 224 -5.06 9.89 1.66
C ALA A 224 -6.42 10.34 1.12
N TRP A 225 -6.55 10.39 -0.20
CA TRP A 225 -7.82 10.60 -0.90
C TRP A 225 -8.72 9.37 -0.84
N GLU A 226 -10.03 9.59 -0.74
CA GLU A 226 -11.03 8.57 -1.07
C GLU A 226 -10.88 8.22 -2.57
N PRO A 227 -10.66 6.94 -2.94
CA PRO A 227 -10.41 6.56 -4.33
C PRO A 227 -11.59 6.85 -5.26
N VAL A 228 -12.82 6.83 -4.74
CA VAL A 228 -14.05 7.10 -5.47
C VAL A 228 -14.90 8.00 -4.60
N GLY A 229 -14.79 9.32 -4.82
CA GLY A 229 -15.52 10.32 -4.05
C GLY A 229 -14.70 11.59 -3.85
N ASN A 230 -15.25 12.55 -3.12
CA ASN A 230 -14.69 13.88 -2.90
C ASN A 230 -14.16 14.06 -1.46
N LYS A 231 -13.93 12.97 -0.73
CA LYS A 231 -13.42 13.00 0.64
C LYS A 231 -11.92 12.75 0.68
N PHE A 232 -11.24 13.28 1.70
CA PHE A 232 -9.90 12.86 2.06
C PHE A 232 -9.77 12.75 3.58
N ALA A 233 -8.75 12.01 4.02
CA ALA A 233 -8.42 11.87 5.42
C ALA A 233 -6.96 12.27 5.66
N ILE A 234 -6.72 12.87 6.83
CA ILE A 234 -5.38 13.17 7.33
C ILE A 234 -5.20 12.58 8.73
N ILE A 235 -4.00 12.05 8.97
CA ILE A 235 -3.55 11.72 10.33
C ILE A 235 -2.69 12.87 10.81
N HIS A 236 -3.04 13.45 11.94
CA HIS A 236 -2.32 14.60 12.51
C HIS A 236 -2.26 14.54 14.04
N GLY A 237 -1.40 15.37 14.63
CA GLY A 237 -1.18 15.41 16.08
C GLY A 237 0.12 14.70 16.49
N GLU A 238 0.43 14.74 17.77
CA GLU A 238 1.61 14.09 18.34
C GLU A 238 1.19 12.96 19.27
N SER A 239 1.98 11.87 19.30
CA SER A 239 1.74 10.77 20.24
C SER A 239 1.78 11.31 21.69
N PRO A 240 0.80 10.97 22.54
CA PRO A 240 -0.25 9.96 22.37
C PRO A 240 -1.59 10.47 21.78
N ASN A 241 -1.70 11.76 21.45
CA ASN A 241 -2.93 12.42 21.00
C ASN A 241 -3.04 12.49 19.47
N ILE A 242 -2.76 11.39 18.77
CA ILE A 242 -2.94 11.32 17.32
C ILE A 242 -4.44 11.38 17.00
N CYS A 243 -4.80 12.20 16.02
CA CYS A 243 -6.15 12.40 15.52
C CYS A 243 -6.23 12.03 14.04
N VAL A 244 -7.40 11.56 13.61
CA VAL A 244 -7.73 11.37 12.20
C VAL A 244 -8.88 12.29 11.84
N SER A 245 -8.64 13.22 10.92
CA SER A 245 -9.66 14.15 10.46
C SER A 245 -10.04 13.86 9.01
N PHE A 246 -11.34 13.78 8.77
CA PHE A 246 -11.95 13.57 7.47
C PHE A 246 -12.50 14.89 6.95
N TYR A 247 -12.23 15.18 5.69
CA TYR A 247 -12.64 16.40 5.02
C TYR A 247 -13.43 16.06 3.76
N GLY A 248 -14.42 16.91 3.43
CA GLY A 248 -15.16 16.88 2.18
C GLY A 248 -14.78 18.06 1.31
N VAL A 249 -14.52 17.80 0.03
CA VAL A 249 -14.22 18.83 -0.96
C VAL A 249 -15.47 19.14 -1.76
N LYS A 250 -15.82 20.41 -1.89
CA LYS A 250 -16.88 20.89 -2.78
C LYS A 250 -16.31 22.00 -3.63
N THR A 251 -16.67 22.01 -4.91
CA THR A 251 -16.30 23.07 -5.84
C THR A 251 -16.66 24.45 -5.29
N GLY A 252 -15.68 25.35 -5.23
CA GLY A 252 -15.85 26.75 -4.82
C GLY A 252 -16.06 26.96 -3.31
N GLN A 253 -15.85 25.95 -2.47
CA GLN A 253 -15.86 26.07 -1.02
C GLN A 253 -14.59 25.48 -0.43
N THR A 254 -14.04 26.12 0.60
CA THR A 254 -12.93 25.56 1.36
C THR A 254 -13.29 24.16 1.88
N PRO A 255 -12.34 23.21 1.92
CA PRO A 255 -12.58 21.86 2.43
C PRO A 255 -13.26 21.91 3.80
N THR A 256 -14.38 21.21 3.92
CA THR A 256 -15.13 21.19 5.19
C THR A 256 -14.74 19.95 5.98
N MET A 257 -14.35 20.13 7.24
CA MET A 257 -14.11 19.01 8.15
C MET A 257 -15.44 18.31 8.45
N LEU A 258 -15.53 17.03 8.11
CA LEU A 258 -16.73 16.19 8.29
C LEU A 258 -16.74 15.49 9.65
N LYS A 259 -15.59 14.97 10.06
CA LYS A 259 -15.42 14.26 11.33
C LYS A 259 -13.98 14.32 11.79
N ARG A 260 -13.78 14.50 13.10
CA ARG A 260 -12.51 14.28 13.80
C ARG A 260 -12.64 13.05 14.69
N LEU A 261 -11.73 12.10 14.53
CA LEU A 261 -11.55 10.96 15.42
C LEU A 261 -10.32 11.23 16.29
N GLU A 262 -10.52 11.39 17.60
CA GLU A 262 -9.45 11.72 18.53
C GLU A 262 -8.83 10.48 19.17
N LYS A 263 -7.59 10.62 19.67
CA LYS A 263 -6.86 9.60 20.45
C LYS A 263 -6.77 8.24 19.75
N ARG A 264 -6.42 8.25 18.47
CA ARG A 264 -6.23 7.05 17.65
C ARG A 264 -4.80 6.57 17.67
N VAL A 265 -4.60 5.27 17.53
CA VAL A 265 -3.28 4.65 17.39
C VAL A 265 -3.13 4.18 15.95
N CYS A 266 -2.76 5.10 15.06
CA CYS A 266 -2.56 4.80 13.65
C CYS A 266 -1.54 5.76 13.02
N ASN A 267 -0.92 5.32 11.94
CA ASN A 267 0.06 6.10 11.16
C ASN A 267 -0.10 5.96 9.65
N ASN A 268 -0.91 5.00 9.18
CA ASN A 268 -1.20 4.80 7.77
C ASN A 268 -2.71 4.75 7.51
N LEU A 269 -3.10 5.22 6.33
CA LEU A 269 -4.48 5.27 5.85
C LEU A 269 -4.62 4.40 4.61
N PHE A 270 -5.48 3.38 4.68
CA PHE A 270 -5.74 2.47 3.56
C PHE A 270 -7.21 2.52 3.18
N TRP A 271 -7.55 3.28 2.14
CA TRP A 271 -8.92 3.35 1.62
C TRP A 271 -9.26 2.14 0.76
N SER A 272 -10.51 1.69 0.86
CA SER A 272 -11.09 0.72 -0.06
C SER A 272 -11.09 1.27 -1.50
N PRO A 273 -10.72 0.48 -2.51
CA PRO A 273 -10.73 0.89 -3.90
C PRO A 273 -12.09 1.37 -4.44
N MET A 274 -13.18 1.01 -3.75
CA MET A 274 -14.56 1.41 -4.04
C MET A 274 -15.01 2.67 -3.28
N GLY A 275 -14.14 3.26 -2.45
CA GLY A 275 -14.51 4.33 -1.51
C GLY A 275 -15.23 3.80 -0.27
N GLN A 276 -15.87 4.70 0.48
CA GLN A 276 -16.65 4.43 1.70
C GLN A 276 -15.86 3.85 2.89
N PHE A 277 -15.16 2.73 2.73
CA PHE A 277 -14.46 2.06 3.82
C PHE A 277 -12.98 2.44 3.85
N ILE A 278 -12.42 2.57 5.05
CA ILE A 278 -11.00 2.85 5.27
C ILE A 278 -10.48 2.02 6.45
N VAL A 279 -9.24 1.53 6.34
CA VAL A 279 -8.49 0.96 7.45
C VAL A 279 -7.49 2.00 7.95
N LEU A 280 -7.59 2.33 9.24
CA LEU A 280 -6.57 3.08 9.97
C LEU A 280 -5.63 2.06 10.58
N ALA A 281 -4.37 2.06 10.15
CA ALA A 281 -3.41 1.05 10.57
C ALA A 281 -2.23 1.69 11.31
N ASP A 282 -1.76 1.02 12.36
CA ASP A 282 -0.48 1.26 12.98
C ASP A 282 0.54 0.21 12.52
N LEU A 283 1.43 0.59 11.60
CA LEU A 283 2.48 -0.31 11.09
C LEU A 283 3.81 -0.18 11.85
N ARG A 284 3.88 0.61 12.93
CA ARG A 284 5.15 0.88 13.64
C ARG A 284 5.22 0.22 15.01
N ALA A 285 4.10 0.08 15.70
CA ALA A 285 4.07 -0.56 17.02
C ALA A 285 3.28 -1.87 17.01
N ASN A 286 2.08 -1.87 17.59
CA ASN A 286 1.37 -3.11 17.93
C ASN A 286 0.56 -3.71 16.77
N GLY A 287 0.51 -3.03 15.63
CA GLY A 287 -0.24 -3.54 14.49
C GLY A 287 -1.75 -3.34 14.60
N ILE A 288 -2.20 -2.30 15.31
CA ILE A 288 -3.62 -2.01 15.49
C ILE A 288 -4.25 -1.63 14.14
N LEU A 289 -5.41 -2.19 13.86
CA LEU A 289 -6.22 -1.99 12.67
C LEU A 289 -7.63 -1.57 13.10
N GLU A 290 -8.03 -0.34 12.74
CA GLU A 290 -9.40 0.13 12.90
C GLU A 290 -10.08 0.20 11.53
N PHE A 291 -11.22 -0.49 11.39
CA PHE A 291 -12.04 -0.50 10.18
C PHE A 291 -13.16 0.52 10.34
N VAL A 292 -13.20 1.54 9.48
CA VAL A 292 -14.14 2.67 9.58
C VAL A 292 -15.00 2.77 8.33
N ASP A 293 -16.31 2.93 8.51
CA ASP A 293 -17.23 3.34 7.44
C ASP A 293 -17.31 4.87 7.42
N THR A 294 -16.96 5.50 6.31
CA THR A 294 -16.94 6.96 6.16
C THR A 294 -18.26 7.56 5.68
N ASN A 295 -19.30 6.75 5.51
CA ASN A 295 -20.65 7.24 5.28
C ASN A 295 -21.22 7.89 6.56
N ASP A 296 -21.00 7.27 7.72
CA ASP A 296 -21.44 7.75 9.03
C ASP A 296 -20.29 7.90 10.05
N PHE A 297 -19.06 7.59 9.65
CA PHE A 297 -17.85 7.60 10.47
C PHE A 297 -17.89 6.61 11.65
N THR A 298 -18.64 5.52 11.51
CA THR A 298 -18.67 4.45 12.51
C THR A 298 -17.42 3.58 12.43
N VAL A 299 -16.81 3.31 13.59
CA VAL A 299 -15.75 2.30 13.71
C VAL A 299 -16.45 0.94 13.75
N MET A 300 -16.37 0.19 12.66
CA MET A 300 -17.04 -1.10 12.51
C MET A 300 -16.36 -2.19 13.34
N ASN A 301 -15.03 -2.15 13.39
CA ASN A 301 -14.24 -3.10 14.17
C ASN A 301 -12.85 -2.54 14.49
N THR A 302 -12.29 -2.97 15.62
CA THR A 302 -10.92 -2.70 16.04
C THR A 302 -10.26 -4.01 16.39
N THR A 303 -9.13 -4.30 15.76
CA THR A 303 -8.38 -5.54 15.91
C THR A 303 -6.89 -5.26 15.74
N ASP A 304 -6.06 -6.27 15.84
CA ASP A 304 -4.61 -6.14 15.73
C ASP A 304 -4.04 -7.29 14.89
N HIS A 305 -2.92 -7.00 14.26
CA HIS A 305 -2.05 -7.97 13.62
C HIS A 305 -0.61 -7.63 13.99
N PHE A 306 -0.11 -8.30 15.01
CA PHE A 306 1.21 -8.03 15.56
C PHE A 306 2.29 -8.02 14.47
N GLN A 307 3.17 -7.01 14.52
CA GLN A 307 4.25 -6.81 13.56
C GLN A 307 3.83 -6.72 12.08
N VAL A 308 2.57 -6.36 11.80
CA VAL A 308 2.11 -6.12 10.43
C VAL A 308 3.02 -5.12 9.72
N THR A 309 3.47 -5.51 8.54
CA THR A 309 4.40 -4.73 7.74
C THR A 309 3.71 -4.05 6.57
N ASP A 310 2.66 -4.67 6.04
CA ASP A 310 2.00 -4.27 4.80
C ASP A 310 0.49 -4.55 4.91
N VAL A 311 -0.32 -3.65 4.34
CA VAL A 311 -1.79 -3.72 4.30
C VAL A 311 -2.24 -3.41 2.89
N GLU A 312 -3.06 -4.29 2.32
CA GLU A 312 -3.55 -4.13 0.94
C GLU A 312 -5.01 -4.52 0.81
N TRP A 313 -5.80 -3.66 0.18
CA TRP A 313 -7.18 -3.95 -0.20
C TRP A 313 -7.23 -4.77 -1.47
N ASP A 314 -8.17 -5.72 -1.54
CA ASP A 314 -8.47 -6.37 -2.79
C ASP A 314 -9.10 -5.37 -3.79
N PRO A 315 -8.90 -5.55 -5.11
CA PRO A 315 -9.43 -4.62 -6.11
C PRO A 315 -10.96 -4.41 -6.08
N THR A 316 -11.72 -5.32 -5.47
CA THR A 316 -13.18 -5.21 -5.31
C THR A 316 -13.60 -4.45 -4.05
N GLY A 317 -12.69 -4.22 -3.10
CA GLY A 317 -12.96 -3.51 -1.85
C GLY A 317 -13.74 -4.32 -0.81
N ARG A 318 -13.81 -5.65 -0.96
CA ARG A 318 -14.52 -6.57 -0.06
C ARG A 318 -13.61 -7.17 1.00
N TYR A 319 -12.33 -7.30 0.69
CA TYR A 319 -11.34 -7.95 1.53
C TYR A 319 -10.13 -7.05 1.74
N VAL A 320 -9.55 -7.17 2.91
CA VAL A 320 -8.25 -6.57 3.25
C VAL A 320 -7.31 -7.72 3.55
N VAL A 321 -6.06 -7.62 3.12
CA VAL A 321 -5.00 -8.51 3.57
C VAL A 321 -3.98 -7.69 4.33
N THR A 322 -3.57 -8.22 5.48
CA THR A 322 -2.42 -7.74 6.23
C THR A 322 -1.34 -8.79 6.17
N ALA A 323 -0.10 -8.36 6.01
CA ALA A 323 1.05 -9.25 5.83
C ALA A 323 2.16 -8.91 6.81
N VAL A 324 2.92 -9.94 7.20
CA VAL A 324 4.17 -9.84 7.96
C VAL A 324 5.29 -10.38 7.08
N SER A 325 6.04 -9.46 6.47
CA SER A 325 7.12 -9.78 5.53
C SER A 325 8.41 -10.19 6.24
N TYR A 326 8.98 -11.32 5.80
CA TYR A 326 10.29 -11.84 6.19
C TYR A 326 11.43 -10.86 5.96
N TRP A 327 11.28 -9.92 5.02
CA TRP A 327 12.29 -8.89 4.77
C TRP A 327 12.39 -7.88 5.91
N LYS A 328 11.31 -7.65 6.65
CA LYS A 328 11.25 -6.68 7.77
C LYS A 328 11.26 -7.37 9.13
N VAL A 329 10.59 -8.52 9.25
CA VAL A 329 10.35 -9.24 10.52
C VAL A 329 10.67 -10.71 10.32
N LYS A 330 11.37 -11.36 11.26
CA LYS A 330 11.86 -12.74 11.09
C LYS A 330 11.00 -13.82 11.75
N VAL A 331 9.96 -13.43 12.48
CA VAL A 331 9.10 -14.32 13.28
C VAL A 331 7.66 -14.12 12.83
N ASP A 332 6.83 -15.17 12.97
CA ASP A 332 5.39 -15.17 12.65
C ASP A 332 5.04 -14.62 11.26
N THR A 333 5.91 -14.89 10.29
CA THR A 333 5.72 -14.39 8.92
C THR A 333 4.52 -15.06 8.27
N GLY A 334 3.78 -14.30 7.46
CA GLY A 334 2.55 -14.79 6.84
C GLY A 334 1.61 -13.68 6.47
N TYR A 335 0.35 -14.04 6.24
CA TYR A 335 -0.70 -13.09 5.91
C TYR A 335 -2.05 -13.46 6.52
N TRP A 336 -2.80 -12.45 6.92
CA TRP A 336 -4.16 -12.57 7.42
C TRP A 336 -5.11 -11.88 6.45
N MET A 337 -6.23 -12.52 6.19
CA MET A 337 -7.27 -12.01 5.29
C MET A 337 -8.52 -11.69 6.09
N TRP A 338 -9.01 -10.48 5.88
CA TRP A 338 -10.11 -9.86 6.60
C TRP A 338 -11.24 -9.54 5.62
N SER A 339 -12.48 -9.54 6.10
CA SER A 339 -13.56 -8.83 5.42
C SER A 339 -13.37 -7.32 5.55
N PHE A 340 -14.06 -6.54 4.71
CA PHE A 340 -14.09 -5.07 4.81
C PHE A 340 -14.57 -4.55 6.18
N GLN A 341 -15.28 -5.39 6.96
CA GLN A 341 -15.75 -5.10 8.30
C GLN A 341 -14.70 -5.43 9.38
N GLY A 342 -13.53 -5.96 9.01
CA GLY A 342 -12.50 -6.40 9.94
C GLY A 342 -12.72 -7.78 10.56
N LYS A 343 -13.58 -8.63 9.98
CA LYS A 343 -13.72 -10.03 10.42
C LYS A 343 -12.65 -10.89 9.77
N ILE A 344 -11.92 -11.68 10.56
CA ILE A 344 -10.92 -12.62 10.05
C ILE A 344 -11.61 -13.73 9.26
N ILE A 345 -11.17 -13.90 8.02
CA ILE A 345 -11.61 -14.97 7.12
C ILE A 345 -10.60 -16.10 7.15
N LYS A 346 -9.30 -15.78 7.12
CA LYS A 346 -8.23 -16.76 7.09
C LYS A 346 -6.95 -16.20 7.67
N ARG A 347 -6.20 -17.05 8.39
CA ARG A 347 -4.82 -16.81 8.81
C ARG A 347 -3.92 -17.84 8.16
N ASN A 348 -2.81 -17.39 7.59
CA ASN A 348 -1.84 -18.25 6.93
C ASN A 348 -0.44 -17.85 7.38
N ASN A 349 0.12 -18.64 8.30
CA ASN A 349 1.52 -18.53 8.70
C ASN A 349 2.36 -19.32 7.69
N ILE A 350 3.38 -18.66 7.14
CA ILE A 350 4.24 -19.22 6.11
C ILE A 350 5.67 -18.79 6.45
N ASP A 351 6.54 -19.77 6.65
CA ASP A 351 7.96 -19.50 6.94
C ASP A 351 8.64 -18.85 5.72
N GLY A 352 9.40 -17.79 5.97
CA GLY A 352 10.08 -17.04 4.91
C GLY A 352 9.13 -16.26 3.99
N PHE A 353 7.91 -15.97 4.45
CA PHE A 353 6.92 -15.23 3.65
C PHE A 353 7.43 -13.83 3.28
N CYS A 354 7.62 -13.55 2.00
CA CYS A 354 8.26 -12.31 1.57
C CYS A 354 7.26 -11.18 1.27
N ASN A 355 6.23 -11.44 0.47
CA ASN A 355 5.33 -10.39 0.00
C ASN A 355 3.94 -10.95 -0.34
N PHE A 356 2.91 -10.12 -0.15
CA PHE A 356 1.57 -10.35 -0.66
C PHE A 356 1.23 -9.25 -1.67
N LEU A 357 0.72 -9.62 -2.84
CA LEU A 357 0.13 -8.66 -3.76
C LEU A 357 -1.15 -9.23 -4.36
N TRP A 358 -2.21 -8.45 -4.36
CA TRP A 358 -3.41 -8.82 -5.10
C TRP A 358 -3.14 -8.80 -6.60
N ARG A 359 -3.58 -9.84 -7.31
CA ARG A 359 -3.61 -9.78 -8.77
C ARG A 359 -4.55 -8.65 -9.20
N PRO A 360 -4.09 -7.64 -9.97
CA PRO A 360 -4.97 -6.59 -10.46
C PRO A 360 -6.12 -7.19 -11.26
N ARG A 361 -7.33 -6.65 -11.05
CA ARG A 361 -8.52 -7.11 -11.77
C ARG A 361 -8.66 -6.31 -13.07
N PRO A 362 -8.72 -6.97 -14.25
CA PRO A 362 -8.97 -6.28 -15.51
C PRO A 362 -10.27 -5.46 -15.47
N PRO A 363 -10.36 -4.38 -16.27
CA PRO A 363 -11.59 -3.61 -16.42
C PRO A 363 -12.77 -4.50 -16.80
N THR A 364 -13.96 -4.15 -16.29
CA THR A 364 -15.17 -4.94 -16.59
C THR A 364 -15.57 -4.75 -18.04
N LEU A 365 -16.00 -5.82 -18.71
CA LEU A 365 -16.58 -5.75 -20.06
C LEU A 365 -18.00 -5.14 -20.09
N LEU A 366 -18.59 -4.86 -18.93
CA LEU A 366 -19.94 -4.32 -18.80
C LEU A 366 -19.97 -2.82 -19.04
N SER A 367 -20.97 -2.34 -19.79
CA SER A 367 -21.19 -0.91 -19.99
C SER A 367 -21.59 -0.22 -18.69
N THR A 368 -21.48 1.11 -18.66
CA THR A 368 -21.90 1.93 -17.51
C THR A 368 -23.37 1.76 -17.17
N GLU A 369 -24.23 1.55 -18.18
CA GLU A 369 -25.67 1.34 -18.04
C GLU A 369 -25.95 -0.02 -17.40
N GLN A 370 -25.30 -1.08 -17.90
CA GLN A 370 -25.43 -2.44 -17.36
C GLN A 370 -24.98 -2.49 -15.90
N GLN A 371 -23.87 -1.83 -15.57
CA GLN A 371 -23.40 -1.76 -14.18
C GLN A 371 -24.40 -1.02 -13.27
N LYS A 372 -25.00 0.07 -13.75
CA LYS A 372 -26.05 0.79 -13.00
C LYS A 372 -27.29 -0.07 -12.81
N GLU A 373 -27.72 -0.79 -13.84
CA GLU A 373 -28.87 -1.69 -13.77
C GLU A 373 -28.66 -2.83 -12.79
N ILE A 374 -27.46 -3.46 -12.81
CA ILE A 374 -27.09 -4.52 -11.86
C ILE A 374 -27.12 -3.99 -10.42
N LYS A 375 -26.56 -2.79 -10.17
CA LYS A 375 -26.60 -2.15 -8.85
C LYS A 375 -28.03 -1.88 -8.39
N LYS A 376 -28.91 -1.40 -9.28
CA LYS A 376 -30.33 -1.14 -8.98
C LYS A 376 -31.07 -2.43 -8.62
N ASN A 377 -30.78 -3.51 -9.33
CA ASN A 377 -31.45 -4.80 -9.17
C ASN A 377 -30.72 -5.76 -8.21
N LEU A 378 -29.70 -5.30 -7.48
CA LEU A 378 -28.86 -6.17 -6.64
C LEU A 378 -29.66 -6.92 -5.56
N LYS A 379 -30.69 -6.29 -4.98
CA LYS A 379 -31.60 -6.91 -4.01
C LYS A 379 -32.35 -8.12 -4.57
N LYS A 380 -32.62 -8.15 -5.88
CA LYS A 380 -33.25 -9.29 -6.57
C LYS A 380 -32.26 -10.44 -6.77
N TYR A 381 -31.00 -10.11 -7.05
CA TYR A 381 -29.96 -11.10 -7.34
C TYR A 381 -29.32 -11.70 -6.08
N SER A 382 -29.19 -10.93 -4.98
CA SER A 382 -28.53 -11.39 -3.75
C SER A 382 -29.06 -12.72 -3.22
N PRO A 383 -30.39 -12.90 -3.05
CA PRO A 383 -30.94 -14.15 -2.51
C PRO A 383 -30.63 -15.37 -3.39
N GLN A 384 -30.60 -15.18 -4.73
CA GLN A 384 -30.29 -16.26 -5.67
C GLN A 384 -28.82 -16.68 -5.56
N PHE A 385 -27.90 -15.73 -5.43
CA PHE A 385 -26.48 -16.01 -5.24
C PHE A 385 -26.20 -16.63 -3.87
N GLU A 386 -26.77 -16.08 -2.80
CA GLU A 386 -26.63 -16.62 -1.44
C GLU A 386 -27.15 -18.06 -1.33
N SER A 387 -28.27 -18.37 -1.98
CA SER A 387 -28.82 -19.73 -2.05
C SER A 387 -27.86 -20.69 -2.77
N LYS A 388 -27.31 -20.28 -3.93
CA LYS A 388 -26.32 -21.07 -4.68
C LYS A 388 -25.02 -21.28 -3.91
N ASP A 389 -24.52 -20.24 -3.24
CA ASP A 389 -23.29 -20.32 -2.45
C ASP A 389 -23.48 -21.24 -1.24
N ARG A 390 -24.62 -21.15 -0.56
CA ARG A 390 -24.98 -22.06 0.54
C ARG A 390 -25.03 -23.52 0.08
N MET A 391 -25.70 -23.81 -1.03
CA MET A 391 -25.76 -25.16 -1.60
C MET A 391 -24.36 -25.71 -1.95
N ARG A 392 -23.48 -24.89 -2.52
CA ARG A 392 -22.10 -25.28 -2.85
C ARG A 392 -21.27 -25.57 -1.60
N MET A 393 -21.38 -24.73 -0.56
CA MET A 393 -20.69 -24.96 0.71
C MET A 393 -21.14 -26.27 1.38
N THR A 394 -22.44 -26.55 1.38
CA THR A 394 -22.98 -27.80 1.93
C THR A 394 -22.46 -29.02 1.17
N LYS A 395 -22.43 -28.98 -0.16
CA LYS A 395 -21.92 -30.09 -0.99
C LYS A 395 -20.43 -30.33 -0.77
N ALA A 396 -19.61 -29.27 -0.81
CA ALA A 396 -18.16 -29.37 -0.59
C ALA A 396 -17.83 -29.86 0.83
N SER A 397 -18.58 -29.40 1.83
CA SER A 397 -18.44 -29.88 3.21
C SER A 397 -18.79 -31.36 3.33
N LYS A 398 -19.88 -31.81 2.70
CA LYS A 398 -20.31 -33.21 2.74
C LYS A 398 -19.28 -34.16 2.11
N GLU A 399 -18.80 -33.86 0.90
CA GLU A 399 -17.79 -34.68 0.22
C GLU A 399 -16.48 -34.74 1.03
N LEU A 400 -16.03 -33.61 1.60
CA LEU A 400 -14.84 -33.56 2.44
C LEU A 400 -15.03 -34.32 3.76
N MET A 401 -16.19 -34.16 4.41
CA MET A 401 -16.52 -34.87 5.66
C MET A 401 -16.64 -36.37 5.44
N GLU A 402 -17.23 -36.83 4.33
CA GLU A 402 -17.29 -38.25 3.97
C GLU A 402 -15.88 -38.82 3.76
N LYS A 403 -15.01 -38.10 3.05
CA LYS A 403 -13.60 -38.52 2.87
C LYS A 403 -12.85 -38.61 4.21
N ARG A 404 -13.01 -37.61 5.09
CA ARG A 404 -12.39 -37.61 6.43
C ARG A 404 -12.95 -38.69 7.34
N SER A 405 -14.27 -38.90 7.31
CA SER A 405 -14.94 -39.95 8.07
C SER A 405 -14.47 -41.33 7.63
N LYS A 406 -14.30 -41.55 6.31
CA LYS A 406 -13.73 -42.80 5.79
C LYS A 406 -12.30 -43.02 6.27
N LEU A 407 -11.42 -42.02 6.16
CA LEU A 407 -10.04 -42.13 6.64
C LEU A 407 -9.96 -42.40 8.14
N MET A 408 -10.85 -41.80 8.94
CA MET A 408 -10.92 -42.03 10.38
C MET A 408 -11.34 -43.47 10.69
N LYS A 409 -12.35 -43.99 9.97
CA LYS A 409 -12.77 -45.39 10.09
C LYS A 409 -11.67 -46.36 9.70
N ASP A 410 -11.00 -46.12 8.56
CA ASP A 410 -9.88 -46.95 8.10
C ASP A 410 -8.75 -46.96 9.16
N PHE A 411 -8.48 -45.83 9.81
CA PHE A 411 -7.50 -45.73 10.91
C PHE A 411 -7.97 -46.46 12.17
N GLU A 412 -9.22 -46.30 12.59
CA GLU A 412 -9.81 -47.00 13.74
C GLU A 412 -9.78 -48.52 13.55
N GLU A 413 -10.11 -49.01 12.36
CA GLU A 413 -10.03 -50.43 12.02
C GLU A 413 -8.60 -50.96 12.14
N ILE A 414 -7.61 -50.23 11.61
CA ILE A 414 -6.19 -50.62 11.74
C ILE A 414 -5.79 -50.61 13.22
N ARG A 415 -6.13 -49.56 13.96
CA ARG A 415 -5.80 -49.43 15.39
C ARG A 415 -6.41 -50.56 16.21
N ASN A 416 -7.68 -50.86 16.02
CA ASN A 416 -8.38 -51.91 16.76
C ASN A 416 -7.81 -53.29 16.43
N ARG A 417 -7.55 -53.58 15.15
CA ARG A 417 -6.89 -54.83 14.75
C ARG A 417 -5.51 -54.99 15.38
N GLN A 418 -4.70 -53.92 15.40
CA GLN A 418 -3.38 -53.97 16.04
C GLN A 418 -3.49 -54.10 17.55
N LEU A 419 -4.49 -53.48 18.18
CA LEU A 419 -4.76 -53.62 19.61
C LEU A 419 -5.18 -55.04 19.96
N GLU A 420 -6.05 -55.67 19.16
CA GLU A 420 -6.45 -57.07 19.33
C GLU A 420 -5.25 -58.02 19.19
N LEU A 421 -4.40 -57.81 18.17
CA LEU A 421 -3.16 -58.55 18.01
C LEU A 421 -2.23 -58.35 19.22
N TRP A 422 -2.07 -57.11 19.68
CA TRP A 422 -1.28 -56.77 20.85
C TRP A 422 -1.80 -57.49 22.11
N ILE A 423 -3.10 -57.48 22.36
CA ILE A 423 -3.72 -58.17 23.50
C ILE A 423 -3.52 -59.69 23.37
N SER A 424 -3.76 -60.27 22.18
CA SER A 424 -3.61 -61.72 21.95
C SER A 424 -2.18 -62.22 22.17
N GLN A 425 -1.19 -61.36 21.91
CA GLN A 425 0.23 -61.69 22.08
C GLN A 425 0.74 -61.42 23.50
N LYS A 426 -0.07 -60.83 24.39
CA LYS A 426 0.31 -60.52 25.78
C LYS A 426 0.86 -61.74 26.54
N PRO A 427 0.26 -62.94 26.49
CA PRO A 427 0.79 -64.12 27.19
C PRO A 427 2.21 -64.48 26.74
N ARG A 428 2.48 -64.44 25.43
CA ARG A 428 3.80 -64.73 24.87
C ARG A 428 4.82 -63.65 25.25
N ARG A 429 4.43 -62.37 25.31
CA ARG A 429 5.30 -61.29 25.77
C ARG A 429 5.68 -61.45 27.23
N LEU A 430 4.73 -61.86 28.08
CA LEU A 430 4.97 -62.15 29.49
C LEU A 430 5.94 -63.32 29.67
N GLU A 431 5.75 -64.42 28.94
CA GLU A 431 6.66 -65.57 28.97
C GLU A 431 8.10 -65.19 28.60
N LEU A 432 8.27 -64.41 27.53
CA LEU A 432 9.58 -63.92 27.08
C LEU A 432 10.23 -62.92 28.04
N ARG A 433 9.47 -62.35 28.98
CA ARG A 433 9.91 -61.37 29.98
C ARG A 433 9.90 -61.94 31.40
N HIS A 434 9.94 -63.26 31.56
CA HIS A 434 9.91 -63.93 32.87
C HIS A 434 8.72 -63.51 33.75
N ASN A 435 7.53 -63.36 33.14
CA ASN A 435 6.27 -62.95 33.76
C ASN A 435 6.24 -61.53 34.36
N VAL A 436 7.13 -60.64 33.93
CA VAL A 436 7.07 -59.22 34.26
C VAL A 436 6.19 -58.49 33.23
N ASP A 437 5.06 -57.94 33.68
CA ASP A 437 4.18 -57.13 32.84
C ASP A 437 4.72 -55.70 32.75
N THR A 438 5.19 -55.33 31.56
CA THR A 438 5.70 -53.99 31.27
C THR A 438 4.77 -53.20 30.36
N ASP A 439 3.55 -53.69 30.14
CA ASP A 439 2.57 -53.04 29.25
C ASP A 439 1.64 -52.08 30.03
N GLU A 440 1.72 -52.05 31.36
CA GLU A 440 1.02 -51.09 32.24
C GLU A 440 1.89 -49.85 32.50
N LEU A 441 1.28 -48.66 32.55
CA LEU A 441 1.97 -47.39 32.79
C LEU A 441 2.72 -47.35 34.14
N ASP A 442 2.27 -48.14 35.12
CA ASP A 442 2.88 -48.23 36.46
C ASP A 442 4.10 -49.17 36.52
N SER A 443 4.46 -49.82 35.42
CA SER A 443 5.58 -50.77 35.36
C SER A 443 6.96 -50.12 35.20
N ASP A 444 7.00 -48.83 34.86
CA ASP A 444 8.25 -48.06 34.71
C ASP A 444 8.51 -47.20 35.95
N THR A 445 8.98 -47.82 37.04
CA THR A 445 9.31 -47.13 38.30
C THR A 445 10.44 -46.09 38.19
N LYS A 446 10.99 -45.86 36.99
CA LYS A 446 12.06 -44.87 36.73
C LYS A 446 11.55 -43.58 36.07
N ASN A 447 10.31 -43.53 35.57
CA ASN A 447 9.72 -42.36 34.89
C ASN A 447 8.46 -41.86 35.63
N VAL A 448 8.57 -41.62 36.93
CA VAL A 448 7.54 -40.91 37.69
C VAL A 448 7.97 -39.45 37.84
N GLU A 449 7.34 -38.53 37.09
CA GLU A 449 7.45 -37.10 37.36
C GLU A 449 6.36 -36.73 38.40
N GLU A 450 6.76 -36.53 39.65
CA GLU A 450 5.91 -35.94 40.69
C GLU A 450 5.76 -34.43 40.41
N GLU A 451 4.58 -34.03 39.93
CA GLU A 451 4.22 -32.61 39.78
C GLU A 451 3.61 -32.10 41.10
N VAL A 452 4.40 -31.40 41.91
CA VAL A 452 3.94 -30.76 43.15
C VAL A 452 3.26 -29.43 42.79
N VAL A 453 1.93 -29.40 42.87
CA VAL A 453 1.14 -28.17 42.71
C VAL A 453 0.84 -27.57 44.09
N GLU A 454 1.55 -26.51 44.46
CA GLU A 454 1.28 -25.74 45.68
C GLU A 454 0.14 -24.74 45.45
N PHE A 455 -0.93 -24.84 46.24
CA PHE A 455 -2.00 -23.85 46.27
C PHE A 455 -1.90 -23.01 47.54
N PHE A 456 -1.99 -21.70 47.40
CA PHE A 456 -2.01 -20.76 48.52
C PHE A 456 -3.37 -20.85 49.23
N VAL A 457 -3.44 -21.52 50.40
CA VAL A 457 -4.71 -21.82 51.07
C VAL A 457 -5.20 -20.67 51.96
N LYS A 458 -4.31 -19.95 52.66
CA LYS A 458 -4.70 -18.82 53.53
C LYS A 458 -3.48 -18.01 53.98
N GLU A 459 -3.66 -16.69 54.10
CA GLU A 459 -2.74 -15.78 54.78
C GLU A 459 -3.30 -15.43 56.17
N GLU A 460 -2.49 -15.56 57.22
CA GLU A 460 -2.81 -15.04 58.55
C GLU A 460 -1.84 -13.92 58.92
N VAL A 461 -2.37 -12.70 59.04
CA VAL A 461 -1.62 -11.52 59.48
C VAL A 461 -1.74 -11.43 61.00
N THR A 462 -0.61 -11.51 61.70
CA THR A 462 -0.56 -11.25 63.14
C THR A 462 -0.03 -9.84 63.34
N LEU A 463 -0.86 -8.95 63.89
CA LEU A 463 -0.41 -7.62 64.34
C LEU A 463 0.33 -7.79 65.66
N VAL A 464 1.62 -7.47 65.64
CA VAL A 464 2.45 -7.38 66.85
C VAL A 464 2.24 -5.98 67.43
N GLU A 465 1.75 -5.90 68.67
CA GLU A 465 1.63 -4.64 69.43
C GLU A 465 2.99 -3.97 69.68
#